data_AF-E6YUJ0-F1
#
_entry.id   AF-E6YUJ0-F1
#
_cell.length_a   1.000
_cell.length_b   1.000
_cell.length_c   1.000
_cell.angle_alpha   90.00
_cell.angle_beta   90.00
_cell.angle_gamma   90.00
#
_symmetry.space_group_name_H-M   'P 1'
#
loop_
_entity.id
_entity.type
_entity.pdbx_description
1 polymer ?
#
loop_
_entity_poly.entity_id
_entity_poly.type
_entity_poly.pdbx_seq_one_letter_code
_entity_poly.pdbx_strand_id
1 'polypeptide(L)'
;MLNTAIDFDSLKIREWESYLHIGTPKADPYTRARTAKRGDISLGYPENLIFQLWTDNQGHPLRPNCHYLLTGHIPETRLFTLYLADKFLKPYTSTNNIPSALHTYNVIYENDGSLRIHISPTPQTGNWLASTSKKEFGIILNLYDTSIISATALRKPMMPSVERIPSGEKCV
;
A
#
# COMPACT_ATOMS: atom_id res chain seq x y z
N MET A 1 -23.73 -14.47 24.71
CA MET A 1 -23.24 -14.62 23.33
C MET A 1 -23.40 -13.27 22.65
N LEU A 2 -22.31 -12.61 22.26
CA LEU A 2 -22.32 -11.31 21.60
C LEU A 2 -21.83 -11.49 20.16
N ASN A 3 -22.76 -11.65 19.23
CA ASN A 3 -22.53 -11.67 17.80
C ASN A 3 -23.07 -10.37 17.20
N THR A 4 -22.22 -9.36 17.11
CA THR A 4 -22.33 -8.23 16.16
C THR A 4 -20.91 -7.68 16.00
N ALA A 5 -20.34 -7.82 14.80
CA ALA A 5 -18.97 -7.43 14.49
C ALA A 5 -18.75 -5.95 14.80
N ILE A 6 -17.83 -5.67 15.73
CA ILE A 6 -17.31 -4.31 15.96
C ILE A 6 -16.34 -4.06 14.81
N ASP A 7 -16.78 -3.36 13.78
CA ASP A 7 -15.91 -2.89 12.70
C ASP A 7 -15.22 -1.62 13.20
N PHE A 8 -14.02 -1.79 13.75
CA PHE A 8 -13.12 -0.69 14.12
C PHE A 8 -12.73 0.05 12.85
N ASP A 9 -12.63 1.38 12.92
CA ASP A 9 -12.64 2.38 11.83
C ASP A 9 -11.60 2.14 10.71
N SER A 10 -11.77 1.04 9.98
CA SER A 10 -10.87 0.53 8.97
C SER A 10 -11.60 0.47 7.64
N LEU A 11 -10.97 1.03 6.61
CA LEU A 11 -11.49 1.08 5.26
C LEU A 11 -10.77 0.01 4.44
N LYS A 12 -11.52 -1.00 3.98
CA LYS A 12 -10.99 -2.03 3.08
C LYS A 12 -11.51 -1.82 1.66
N ILE A 13 -10.60 -1.64 0.70
CA ILE A 13 -10.89 -1.55 -0.72
C ILE A 13 -10.05 -2.61 -1.44
N ARG A 14 -10.70 -3.70 -1.88
CA ARG A 14 -10.02 -4.89 -2.39
C ARG A 14 -9.07 -5.48 -1.33
N GLU A 15 -7.80 -5.68 -1.65
CA GLU A 15 -6.74 -6.17 -0.76
C GLU A 15 -6.09 -5.04 0.05
N TRP A 16 -6.41 -3.78 -0.27
CA TRP A 16 -5.92 -2.61 0.45
C TRP A 16 -6.75 -2.34 1.70
N GLU A 17 -6.07 -2.07 2.79
CA GLU A 17 -6.65 -1.72 4.07
C GLU A 17 -6.07 -0.38 4.55
N SER A 18 -6.92 0.50 5.06
CA SER A 18 -6.52 1.73 5.73
C SER A 18 -7.18 1.80 7.09
N TYR A 19 -6.52 2.42 8.06
CA TYR A 19 -7.11 2.70 9.37
C TYR A 19 -7.35 4.20 9.43
N LEU A 20 -8.60 4.60 9.63
CA LEU A 20 -8.99 5.99 9.62
C LEU A 20 -8.63 6.65 10.96
N HIS A 21 -8.63 7.98 10.97
CA HIS A 21 -8.46 8.80 12.17
C HIS A 21 -7.17 8.58 12.99
N ILE A 22 -6.16 7.86 12.46
CA ILE A 22 -4.85 7.67 13.09
C ILE A 22 -4.27 9.02 13.54
N GLY A 23 -3.85 9.10 14.81
CA GLY A 23 -3.27 10.30 15.39
C GLY A 23 -4.27 11.41 15.74
N THR A 24 -5.58 11.16 15.62
CA THR A 24 -6.62 12.11 16.02
C THR A 24 -7.33 11.66 17.31
N PRO A 25 -8.03 12.57 18.02
CA PRO A 25 -8.86 12.20 19.18
C PRO A 25 -10.01 11.23 18.86
N LYS A 26 -10.38 11.11 17.58
CA LYS A 26 -11.46 10.22 17.10
C LYS A 26 -10.98 8.79 16.80
N ALA A 27 -9.67 8.52 16.86
CA ALA A 27 -9.14 7.18 16.66
C ALA A 27 -9.75 6.19 17.67
N ASP A 28 -10.22 5.04 17.17
CA ASP A 28 -10.72 3.97 18.04
C ASP A 28 -9.60 3.44 18.97
N PRO A 29 -9.95 2.81 20.11
CA PRO A 29 -8.96 2.36 21.09
C PRO A 29 -7.89 1.41 20.53
N TYR A 30 -8.22 0.57 19.55
CA TYR A 30 -7.28 -0.37 18.94
C TYR A 30 -6.36 0.33 17.94
N THR A 31 -6.88 1.26 17.14
CA THR A 31 -6.05 2.13 16.29
C THR A 31 -5.09 2.95 17.13
N ARG A 32 -5.53 3.51 18.26
CA ARG A 32 -4.66 4.21 19.21
C ARG A 32 -3.57 3.30 19.77
N ALA A 33 -3.93 2.10 20.24
CA ALA A 33 -2.97 1.14 20.78
C ALA A 33 -1.95 0.68 19.73
N ARG A 34 -2.39 0.42 18.48
CA ARG A 34 -1.53 0.03 17.36
C ARG A 34 -0.54 1.14 17.02
N THR A 35 -1.03 2.38 16.91
CA THR A 35 -0.21 3.57 16.63
C THR A 35 0.84 3.77 17.72
N ALA A 36 0.42 3.72 19.01
CA ALA A 36 1.32 3.87 20.14
C ALA A 36 2.40 2.76 20.18
N LYS A 37 2.04 1.52 19.83
CA LYS A 37 2.98 0.39 19.76
C LYS A 37 3.99 0.53 18.62
N ARG A 38 3.59 1.12 17.49
CA ARG A 38 4.48 1.34 16.34
C ARG A 38 5.33 2.61 16.47
N GLY A 39 4.89 3.58 17.25
CA GLY A 39 5.53 4.88 17.36
C GLY A 39 5.24 5.78 16.16
N ASP A 40 4.14 5.53 15.45
CA ASP A 40 3.76 6.27 14.25
C ASP A 40 3.22 7.65 14.64
N ILE A 41 3.70 8.71 13.98
CA ILE A 41 3.17 10.07 14.09
C ILE A 41 2.47 10.39 12.77
N SER A 42 1.15 10.54 12.82
CA SER A 42 0.34 10.91 11.66
C SER A 42 0.29 12.42 11.48
N LEU A 43 0.25 12.89 10.23
CA LEU A 43 -0.05 14.29 9.88
C LEU A 43 -1.52 14.67 10.17
N GLY A 44 -2.33 13.68 10.52
CA GLY A 44 -3.75 13.85 10.79
C GLY A 44 -4.59 13.61 9.54
N TYR A 45 -5.82 13.20 9.79
CA TYR A 45 -6.84 13.06 8.77
C TYR A 45 -7.38 14.45 8.39
N PRO A 46 -7.60 14.79 7.09
CA PRO A 46 -7.43 13.97 5.88
C PRO A 46 -6.11 14.22 5.11
N GLU A 47 -5.13 14.90 5.71
CA GLU A 47 -3.90 15.32 5.04
C GLU A 47 -3.04 14.15 4.52
N ASN A 48 -3.10 12.99 5.17
CA ASN A 48 -2.42 11.76 4.74
C ASN A 48 -3.27 10.52 5.03
N LEU A 49 -3.57 9.75 3.98
CA LEU A 49 -4.17 8.43 4.08
C LEU A 49 -3.18 7.35 3.68
N ILE A 50 -3.03 6.37 4.55
CA ILE A 50 -2.11 5.25 4.35
C ILE A 50 -2.93 4.00 4.05
N PHE A 51 -2.76 3.46 2.85
CA PHE A 51 -3.25 2.15 2.46
C PHE A 51 -2.11 1.15 2.52
N GLN A 52 -2.39 -0.02 3.10
CA GLN A 52 -1.46 -1.13 3.22
C GLN A 52 -2.06 -2.38 2.55
N LEU A 53 -1.24 -3.12 1.81
CA LEU A 53 -1.59 -4.38 1.18
C LEU A 53 -0.51 -5.42 1.50
N TRP A 54 -0.94 -6.57 2.02
CA TRP A 54 -0.05 -7.64 2.50
C TRP A 54 -0.19 -8.95 1.71
N THR A 55 -1.20 -9.03 0.83
CA THR A 55 -1.51 -10.21 0.03
C THR A 55 -1.74 -9.83 -1.43
N ASP A 56 -1.46 -10.75 -2.34
CA ASP A 56 -1.89 -10.62 -3.73
C ASP A 56 -3.43 -10.75 -3.88
N ASN A 57 -3.91 -10.55 -5.11
CA ASN A 57 -5.32 -10.69 -5.50
C ASN A 57 -5.90 -12.11 -5.32
N GLN A 58 -5.06 -13.12 -5.06
CA GLN A 58 -5.47 -14.48 -4.73
C GLN A 58 -5.42 -14.75 -3.20
N GLY A 59 -5.06 -13.75 -2.40
CA GLY A 59 -4.98 -13.86 -0.95
C GLY A 59 -3.68 -14.48 -0.43
N HIS A 60 -2.67 -14.70 -1.28
CA HIS A 60 -1.37 -15.21 -0.83
C HIS A 60 -0.53 -14.07 -0.24
N PRO A 61 0.19 -14.30 0.88
CA PRO A 61 1.13 -13.32 1.43
C PRO A 61 2.19 -12.90 0.42
N LEU A 62 2.53 -11.61 0.42
CA LEU A 62 3.63 -11.10 -0.40
C LEU A 62 4.98 -11.58 0.15
N ARG A 63 5.79 -12.15 -0.73
CA ARG A 63 7.05 -12.82 -0.41
C ARG A 63 8.22 -12.25 -1.20
N PRO A 64 9.42 -12.17 -0.61
CA PRO A 64 10.53 -11.41 -1.19
C PRO A 64 11.09 -11.97 -2.50
N ASN A 65 11.06 -13.30 -2.67
CA ASN A 65 11.63 -14.02 -3.82
C ASN A 65 10.66 -14.12 -5.01
N CYS A 66 9.60 -13.32 -5.02
CA CYS A 66 8.49 -13.45 -5.93
C CYS A 66 8.37 -12.19 -6.77
N HIS A 67 7.83 -12.34 -7.97
CA HIS A 67 7.56 -11.21 -8.86
C HIS A 67 6.08 -10.89 -8.78
N TYR A 68 5.79 -9.62 -8.59
CA TYR A 68 4.44 -9.10 -8.60
C TYR A 68 4.32 -7.97 -9.61
N LEU A 69 3.11 -7.83 -10.12
CA LEU A 69 2.72 -6.74 -10.99
C LEU A 69 1.60 -5.97 -10.30
N LEU A 70 1.84 -4.70 -10.02
CA LEU A 70 0.84 -3.77 -9.56
C LEU A 70 0.30 -2.99 -10.77
N THR A 71 -1.01 -3.08 -11.00
CA THR A 71 -1.69 -2.48 -12.16
C THR A 71 -2.94 -1.73 -11.77
N GLY A 72 -3.23 -0.65 -12.49
CA GLY A 72 -4.45 0.14 -12.35
C GLY A 72 -4.17 1.59 -11.92
N HIS A 73 -5.23 2.31 -11.54
CA HIS A 73 -5.13 3.73 -11.24
C HIS A 73 -4.89 3.98 -9.75
N ILE A 74 -4.07 4.98 -9.45
CA ILE A 74 -4.00 5.57 -8.11
C ILE A 74 -5.23 6.48 -7.95
N PRO A 75 -5.92 6.44 -6.80
CA PRO A 75 -7.00 7.38 -6.50
C PRO A 75 -6.59 8.84 -6.69
N GLU A 76 -7.55 9.70 -7.02
CA GLU A 76 -7.27 11.13 -7.15
C GLU A 76 -6.66 11.70 -5.87
N THR A 77 -5.45 12.22 -6.00
CA THR A 77 -4.62 12.73 -4.91
C THR A 77 -3.62 13.72 -5.49
N ARG A 78 -3.24 14.74 -4.72
CA ARG A 78 -2.21 15.70 -5.16
C ARG A 78 -0.82 15.06 -5.23
N LEU A 79 -0.50 14.21 -4.26
CA LEU A 79 0.78 13.49 -4.18
C LEU A 79 0.53 12.09 -3.65
N PHE A 80 1.23 11.10 -4.19
CA PHE A 80 1.31 9.77 -3.60
C PHE A 80 2.76 9.34 -3.40
N THR A 81 2.96 8.42 -2.46
CA THR A 81 4.19 7.63 -2.35
C THR A 81 3.86 6.15 -2.22
N LEU A 82 4.60 5.30 -2.92
CA LEU A 82 4.46 3.85 -2.94
C LEU A 82 5.79 3.20 -2.60
N TYR A 83 5.83 2.36 -1.57
CA TYR A 83 7.06 1.70 -1.12
C TYR A 83 6.76 0.36 -0.45
N LEU A 84 7.82 -0.43 -0.23
CA LEU A 84 7.73 -1.70 0.50
C LEU A 84 8.11 -1.50 1.96
N ALA A 85 7.41 -2.13 2.89
CA ALA A 85 7.66 -2.00 4.32
C ALA A 85 7.49 -3.30 5.10
N ASP A 86 8.05 -3.34 6.30
CA ASP A 86 7.78 -4.39 7.27
C ASP A 86 6.45 -4.16 8.01
N LYS A 87 6.03 -5.11 8.85
CA LYS A 87 4.78 -5.05 9.64
C LYS A 87 4.67 -3.86 10.62
N PHE A 88 5.75 -3.12 10.85
CA PHE A 88 5.78 -1.89 11.63
C PHE A 88 5.78 -0.64 10.74
N LEU A 89 5.48 -0.80 9.45
CA LEU A 89 5.52 0.25 8.42
C LEU A 89 6.91 0.86 8.23
N LYS A 90 7.97 0.18 8.69
CA LYS A 90 9.34 0.62 8.44
C LYS A 90 9.69 0.33 6.98
N PRO A 91 10.06 1.34 6.18
CA PRO A 91 10.40 1.13 4.77
C PRO A 91 11.63 0.23 4.63
N TYR A 92 11.59 -0.67 3.64
CA TYR A 92 12.79 -1.35 3.17
C TYR A 92 13.59 -0.38 2.30
N THR A 93 14.72 0.09 2.82
CA THR A 93 15.64 0.94 2.06
C THR A 93 16.67 0.06 1.34
N SER A 94 17.15 0.55 0.20
CA SER A 94 18.23 -0.11 -0.52
C SER A 94 19.50 0.72 -0.44
N THR A 95 20.62 0.07 -0.15
CA THR A 95 21.95 0.63 -0.36
C THR A 95 22.30 0.44 -1.83
N ASN A 96 22.73 1.49 -2.53
CA ASN A 96 23.21 1.50 -3.94
C ASN A 96 22.24 2.07 -5.00
N ASN A 97 21.54 3.16 -4.69
CA ASN A 97 20.77 3.94 -5.68
C ASN A 97 19.65 3.15 -6.40
N ILE A 98 19.23 2.03 -5.81
CA ILE A 98 18.12 1.20 -6.30
C ILE A 98 16.80 1.85 -5.84
N PRO A 99 15.78 1.99 -6.70
CA PRO A 99 14.51 2.58 -6.33
C PRO A 99 13.84 1.82 -5.17
N SER A 100 13.79 2.44 -3.99
CA SER A 100 13.08 1.91 -2.82
C SER A 100 11.67 2.47 -2.65
N ALA A 101 11.33 3.51 -3.42
CA ALA A 101 10.02 4.13 -3.43
C ALA A 101 9.72 4.76 -4.80
N LEU A 102 8.44 4.77 -5.17
CA LEU A 102 7.87 5.53 -6.27
C LEU A 102 6.94 6.61 -5.71
N HIS A 103 6.79 7.70 -6.44
CA HIS A 103 5.94 8.83 -6.07
C HIS A 103 5.50 9.57 -7.34
N THR A 104 4.57 10.51 -7.18
CA THR A 104 3.93 11.23 -8.30
C THR A 104 4.89 11.79 -9.35
N TYR A 105 6.12 12.16 -8.96
CA TYR A 105 7.09 12.82 -9.84
C TYR A 105 8.16 11.90 -10.45
N ASN A 106 8.24 10.62 -10.05
CA ASN A 106 9.24 9.68 -10.57
C ASN A 106 8.63 8.40 -11.17
N VAL A 107 7.30 8.38 -11.30
CA VAL A 107 6.56 7.28 -11.92
C VAL A 107 6.26 7.59 -13.39
N ILE A 108 6.21 6.55 -14.20
CA ILE A 108 5.79 6.58 -15.60
C ILE A 108 4.35 6.08 -15.68
N TYR A 109 3.46 6.86 -16.28
CA TYR A 109 2.08 6.46 -16.49
C TYR A 109 1.91 5.80 -17.86
N GLU A 110 0.97 4.86 -17.94
CA GLU A 110 0.49 4.33 -19.20
C GLU A 110 -0.37 5.38 -19.94
N ASN A 111 -0.65 5.15 -21.23
CA ASN A 111 -1.41 6.11 -22.05
C ASN A 111 -2.83 6.38 -21.53
N ASP A 112 -3.42 5.44 -20.78
CA ASP A 112 -4.74 5.55 -20.16
C ASP A 112 -4.69 6.15 -18.73
N GLY A 113 -3.52 6.63 -18.30
CA GLY A 113 -3.28 7.18 -16.97
C GLY A 113 -3.17 6.12 -15.87
N SER A 114 -3.20 4.83 -16.22
CA SER A 114 -2.94 3.76 -15.25
C SER A 114 -1.45 3.64 -14.93
N LEU A 115 -1.15 2.95 -13.84
CA LEU A 115 0.20 2.55 -13.49
C LEU A 115 0.39 1.07 -13.75
N ARG A 116 1.59 0.73 -14.22
CA ARG A 116 2.12 -0.62 -14.28
C ARG A 116 3.46 -0.64 -13.57
N ILE A 117 3.53 -1.34 -12.44
CA ILE A 117 4.70 -1.34 -11.55
C ILE A 117 5.12 -2.78 -11.27
N HIS A 118 6.36 -3.11 -11.63
CA HIS A 118 6.97 -4.37 -11.28
C HIS A 118 7.54 -4.33 -9.87
N ILE A 119 7.27 -5.37 -9.08
CA ILE A 119 7.81 -5.54 -7.73
C ILE A 119 8.57 -6.86 -7.72
N SER A 120 9.89 -6.79 -7.63
CA SER A 120 10.75 -7.97 -7.77
C SER A 120 12.13 -7.74 -7.16
N PRO A 121 12.84 -8.81 -6.75
CA PRO A 121 14.22 -8.69 -6.28
C PRO A 121 15.20 -8.32 -7.40
N THR A 122 14.87 -8.64 -8.65
CA THR A 122 15.68 -8.35 -9.84
C THR A 122 15.18 -7.12 -10.59
N PRO A 123 16.06 -6.32 -11.22
CA PRO A 123 15.68 -5.15 -12.02
C PRO A 123 14.68 -5.47 -13.12
N GLN A 124 13.73 -4.56 -13.34
CA GLN A 124 12.70 -4.65 -14.38
C GLN A 124 12.62 -3.35 -15.17
N THR A 125 12.09 -3.43 -16.40
CA THR A 125 11.88 -2.27 -17.26
C THR A 125 10.68 -1.43 -16.79
N GLY A 126 10.76 -0.12 -16.98
CA GLY A 126 9.68 0.81 -16.61
C GLY A 126 9.67 1.08 -15.10
N ASN A 127 8.47 1.20 -14.52
CA ASN A 127 8.36 1.37 -13.08
C ASN A 127 8.73 0.06 -12.37
N TRP A 128 9.72 0.14 -11.50
CA TRP A 128 10.18 -0.99 -10.72
C TRP A 128 10.45 -0.61 -9.28
N LEU A 129 9.94 -1.42 -8.35
CA LEU A 129 10.24 -1.38 -6.93
C LEU A 129 11.02 -2.64 -6.55
N ALA A 130 12.22 -2.43 -6.00
CA ALA A 130 13.06 -3.53 -5.58
C ALA A 130 12.54 -4.20 -4.31
N SER A 131 12.31 -5.51 -4.38
CA SER A 131 12.02 -6.35 -3.22
C SER A 131 13.33 -6.76 -2.54
N THR A 132 13.82 -5.92 -1.62
CA THR A 132 15.05 -6.19 -0.86
C THR A 132 14.81 -6.86 0.50
N SER A 133 13.55 -7.15 0.82
CA SER A 133 13.18 -7.78 2.09
C SER A 133 13.73 -9.21 2.18
N LYS A 134 14.04 -9.65 3.39
CA LYS A 134 14.33 -11.07 3.69
C LYS A 134 13.12 -11.82 4.28
N LYS A 135 12.01 -11.11 4.48
CA LYS A 135 10.78 -11.58 5.11
C LYS A 135 9.57 -11.14 4.29
N GLU A 136 8.39 -11.60 4.68
CA GLU A 136 7.14 -11.05 4.17
C GLU A 136 7.13 -9.53 4.31
N PHE A 137 6.58 -8.86 3.31
CA PHE A 137 6.53 -7.40 3.23
C PHE A 137 5.13 -6.94 2.87
N GLY A 138 4.84 -5.67 3.11
CA GLY A 138 3.64 -5.00 2.66
C GLY A 138 3.98 -3.95 1.62
N ILE A 139 3.03 -3.68 0.73
CA ILE A 139 3.07 -2.53 -0.16
C ILE A 139 2.28 -1.41 0.53
N ILE A 140 2.93 -0.27 0.71
CA ILE A 140 2.37 0.89 1.40
C ILE A 140 2.17 2.00 0.38
N LEU A 141 0.93 2.49 0.29
CA LEU A 141 0.52 3.60 -0.54
C LEU A 141 0.04 4.74 0.36
N ASN A 142 0.80 5.83 0.41
CA ASN A 142 0.36 7.07 1.04
C ASN A 142 -0.27 7.96 -0.01
N LEU A 143 -1.41 8.54 0.31
CA LEU A 143 -2.14 9.51 -0.49
C LEU A 143 -2.24 10.80 0.30
N TYR A 144 -1.75 11.90 -0.29
CA TYR A 144 -1.76 13.22 0.32
C TYR A 144 -2.76 14.11 -0.41
N ASP A 145 -3.65 14.75 0.35
CA ASP A 145 -4.72 15.58 -0.21
C ASP A 145 -5.54 14.79 -1.25
N THR A 146 -6.28 13.77 -0.77
CA THR A 146 -7.05 12.83 -1.59
C THR A 146 -8.54 12.91 -1.33
N SER A 147 -9.34 12.79 -2.40
CA SER A 147 -10.80 12.78 -2.35
C SER A 147 -11.40 11.38 -2.16
N ILE A 148 -10.58 10.34 -2.01
CA ILE A 148 -11.04 8.94 -1.96
C ILE A 148 -12.07 8.64 -0.86
N ILE A 149 -12.04 9.39 0.25
CA ILE A 149 -12.97 9.20 1.37
C ILE A 149 -14.36 9.77 1.06
N SER A 150 -14.44 10.79 0.19
CA SER A 150 -15.72 11.33 -0.29
C SER A 150 -16.33 10.50 -1.42
N ALA A 151 -15.74 9.35 -1.76
CA ALA A 151 -16.32 8.40 -2.69
C ALA A 151 -17.66 7.90 -2.10
N THR A 152 -18.76 8.48 -2.57
CA THR A 152 -20.12 8.03 -2.31
C THR A 152 -20.27 6.57 -2.78
N ALA A 153 -21.18 5.81 -2.18
CA ALA A 153 -21.47 4.41 -2.54
C ALA A 153 -21.72 4.16 -4.07
N LEU A 154 -21.98 5.23 -4.83
CA LEU A 154 -22.15 5.24 -6.28
C LEU A 154 -20.83 5.18 -7.09
N ARG A 155 -19.69 5.58 -6.51
CA ARG A 155 -18.36 5.50 -7.16
C ARG A 155 -17.49 4.54 -6.37
N LYS A 156 -17.23 3.35 -6.92
CA LYS A 156 -16.22 2.45 -6.35
C LYS A 156 -14.85 3.12 -6.46
N PRO A 157 -14.13 3.34 -5.35
CA PRO A 157 -12.79 3.92 -5.42
C PRO A 157 -11.88 3.00 -6.24
N MET A 158 -11.24 3.58 -7.25
CA MET A 158 -10.28 2.86 -8.10
C MET A 158 -8.99 2.68 -7.29
N MET A 159 -8.66 1.42 -6.99
CA MET A 159 -7.41 1.04 -6.35
C MET A 159 -6.67 0.04 -7.24
N PRO A 160 -5.35 0.14 -7.33
CA PRO A 160 -4.56 -0.78 -8.14
C PRO A 160 -4.65 -2.20 -7.58
N SER A 161 -4.59 -3.20 -8.44
CA SER A 161 -4.45 -4.61 -8.08
C SER A 161 -3.01 -5.02 -8.00
N VAL A 162 -2.72 -6.01 -7.16
CA VAL A 162 -1.43 -6.69 -7.13
C VAL A 162 -1.64 -8.15 -7.48
N GLU A 163 -0.99 -8.61 -8.54
CA GLU A 163 -1.01 -10.01 -8.94
C GLU A 163 0.41 -10.59 -8.94
N ARG A 164 0.53 -11.88 -8.63
CA ARG A 164 1.78 -12.61 -8.75
C ARG A 164 1.99 -13.03 -10.20
N ILE A 165 3.16 -12.73 -10.75
CA ILE A 165 3.53 -13.10 -12.12
C ILE A 165 4.61 -14.20 -12.14
N PRO A 166 4.64 -15.07 -13.17
CA PRO A 166 5.71 -16.06 -13.33
C PRO A 166 7.06 -15.38 -13.59
N SER A 167 8.12 -15.81 -12.89
CA SER A 167 9.49 -15.26 -13.07
C SER A 167 10.56 -16.30 -13.43
N GLY A 168 10.16 -17.55 -13.72
CA GLY A 168 11.09 -18.65 -13.96
C GLY A 168 11.76 -19.21 -12.70
N GLU A 169 11.83 -18.44 -11.61
CA GLU A 169 12.29 -18.88 -10.30
C GLU A 169 11.13 -19.37 -9.42
N LYS A 170 11.39 -20.38 -8.58
CA LYS A 170 10.39 -20.85 -7.61
C LYS A 170 10.23 -19.83 -6.50
N CYS A 171 9.09 -19.16 -6.49
CA CYS A 171 8.67 -18.35 -5.36
C CYS A 171 8.14 -19.28 -4.25
N VAL A 172 8.99 -19.45 -3.22
CA VAL A 172 8.80 -20.27 -2.02
C VAL A 172 8.87 -19.38 -0.78
#